data_AF-A0A139DNZ8-F1
#
_entry.id   AF-A0A139DNZ8-F1
#
_cell.length_a   1.000
_cell.length_b   1.000
_cell.length_c   1.000
_cell.angle_alpha   90.00
_cell.angle_beta   90.00
_cell.angle_gamma   90.00
#
_symmetry.space_group_name_H-M   'P 1'
#
loop_
_entity.id
_entity.type
_entity.pdbx_description
1 polymer ?
#
loop_
_entity_poly.entity_id
_entity_poly.type
_entity_poly.pdbx_seq_one_letter_code
_entity_poly.pdbx_strand_id
1 'polypeptide(L)'
;MNKEKRGVIVGMALGDGHIQVRQRLGQGKYPYESRSMRVLHGESQKLYVEWKARRLGWALGGRQVNVTKVRNGPGGRYTAYQFGVSHPYFGQVKRWLYPEGKKRLTEQVLDMLTPEAIAIWYMDDGHARRNTNKHGRVTSVATNIATMCSEEEVDLVIRWFIDNHGITFKKRCKKTCSPGSQFFIEANTRESKKFGRLIEEFVPDPMLYKLSHLSDMHSHECQTPVGQCTECQTVIYSSRRKGLCTACYSREYYRTVRRHADGRKPYGSRKG
;
A
#
# COMPACT_ATOMS: atom_id res chain seq x y z
N MET A 1 2.90 -25.19 -13.91
CA MET A 1 2.13 -24.27 -13.04
C MET A 1 1.32 -23.31 -13.90
N ASN A 2 0.03 -23.12 -13.61
CA ASN A 2 -0.89 -22.25 -14.38
C ASN A 2 -0.70 -20.75 -14.04
N LYS A 3 -1.41 -19.86 -14.75
CA LYS A 3 -1.25 -18.40 -14.62
C LYS A 3 -1.63 -17.90 -13.23
N GLU A 4 -2.66 -18.46 -12.62
CA GLU A 4 -3.19 -18.04 -11.32
C GLU A 4 -2.17 -18.30 -10.20
N LYS A 5 -1.62 -19.52 -10.16
CA LYS A 5 -0.58 -19.88 -9.18
C LYS A 5 0.71 -19.09 -9.40
N ARG A 6 1.08 -18.82 -10.67
CA ARG A 6 2.22 -17.94 -11.00
C ARG A 6 1.98 -16.53 -10.51
N GLY A 7 0.80 -15.97 -10.77
CA GLY A 7 0.41 -14.62 -10.37
C GLY A 7 0.56 -14.41 -8.87
N VAL A 8 0.07 -15.35 -8.04
CA VAL A 8 0.25 -15.27 -6.58
C VAL A 8 1.73 -15.18 -6.18
N ILE A 9 2.58 -16.02 -6.77
CA ILE A 9 4.02 -16.06 -6.45
C ILE A 9 4.71 -14.78 -6.93
N VAL A 10 4.42 -14.32 -8.13
CA VAL A 10 5.01 -13.11 -8.71
C VAL A 10 4.54 -11.86 -7.95
N GLY A 11 3.24 -11.75 -7.66
CA GLY A 11 2.67 -10.65 -6.87
C GLY A 11 3.29 -10.55 -5.48
N MET A 12 3.46 -11.68 -4.78
CA MET A 12 4.18 -11.68 -3.50
C MET A 12 5.63 -11.25 -3.64
N ALA A 13 6.34 -11.72 -4.68
CA ALA A 13 7.74 -11.37 -4.90
C ALA A 13 7.95 -9.92 -5.38
N LEU A 14 6.94 -9.32 -6.01
CA LEU A 14 6.93 -7.90 -6.37
C LEU A 14 6.77 -7.02 -5.13
N GLY A 15 5.88 -7.40 -4.21
CA GLY A 15 5.70 -6.73 -2.92
C GLY A 15 6.77 -7.08 -1.89
N ASP A 16 6.32 -7.46 -0.68
CA ASP A 16 7.16 -7.68 0.50
C ASP A 16 7.90 -9.04 0.50
N GLY A 17 7.64 -9.88 -0.50
CA GLY A 17 8.30 -11.17 -0.66
C GLY A 17 9.71 -11.04 -1.21
N HIS A 18 10.67 -11.62 -0.49
CA HIS A 18 12.07 -11.69 -0.92
C HIS A 18 12.42 -13.11 -1.39
N ILE A 19 12.81 -13.24 -2.66
CA ILE A 19 13.40 -14.48 -3.17
C ILE A 19 14.90 -14.49 -2.89
N GLN A 20 15.28 -15.39 -1.99
CA GLN A 20 16.64 -15.64 -1.59
C GLN A 20 17.18 -16.89 -2.30
N VAL A 21 18.34 -16.74 -2.93
CA VAL A 21 19.14 -17.85 -3.46
C VAL A 21 20.40 -17.94 -2.60
N ARG A 22 20.68 -19.12 -2.02
CA ARG A 22 21.87 -19.36 -1.21
C ARG A 22 22.44 -20.74 -1.52
N GLN A 23 23.75 -20.81 -1.73
CA GLN A 23 24.46 -22.09 -1.66
C GLN A 23 24.39 -22.65 -0.23
N ARG A 24 24.12 -23.94 -0.14
CA ARG A 24 24.03 -24.71 1.11
C ARG A 24 24.70 -26.06 0.89
N LEU A 25 25.04 -26.74 1.98
CA LEU A 25 25.55 -28.11 1.94
C LEU A 25 24.42 -29.08 2.29
N GLY A 26 24.13 -29.99 1.37
CA GLY A 26 23.22 -31.11 1.56
C GLY A 26 23.91 -32.14 2.44
N GLN A 27 23.31 -32.45 3.60
CA GLN A 27 23.90 -33.34 4.61
C GLN A 27 25.35 -32.98 5.00
N GLY A 28 25.71 -31.69 4.89
CA GLY A 28 27.06 -31.20 5.17
C GLY A 28 28.13 -31.57 4.13
N LYS A 29 27.77 -32.25 3.03
CA LYS A 29 28.74 -32.82 2.07
C LYS A 29 28.66 -32.23 0.67
N TYR A 30 27.45 -32.09 0.12
CA TYR A 30 27.29 -31.73 -1.30
C TYR A 30 26.70 -30.34 -1.47
N PRO A 31 27.38 -29.40 -2.17
CA PRO A 31 26.84 -28.07 -2.40
C PRO A 31 25.58 -28.14 -3.27
N TYR A 32 24.53 -27.44 -2.84
CA TYR A 32 23.31 -27.23 -3.61
C TYR A 32 22.80 -25.81 -3.41
N GLU A 33 22.03 -25.32 -4.37
CA GLU A 33 21.39 -24.01 -4.27
C GLU A 33 20.00 -24.11 -3.65
N SER A 34 19.84 -23.55 -2.46
CA SER A 34 18.52 -23.32 -1.88
C SER A 34 17.89 -22.05 -2.47
N ARG A 35 16.64 -22.19 -2.92
CA ARG A 35 15.85 -21.08 -3.49
C ARG A 35 14.59 -20.97 -2.63
N SER A 36 14.49 -19.89 -1.88
CA SER A 36 13.42 -19.71 -0.90
C SER A 36 12.76 -18.35 -1.02
N MET A 37 11.42 -18.32 -0.99
CA MET A 37 10.67 -17.11 -0.75
C MET A 37 10.55 -16.90 0.76
N ARG A 38 10.84 -15.68 1.21
CA ARG A 38 10.66 -15.24 2.59
C ARG A 38 9.76 -14.02 2.64
N VAL A 39 8.87 -13.99 3.60
CA VAL A 39 7.96 -12.87 3.87
C VAL A 39 8.02 -12.59 5.36
N LEU A 40 8.04 -11.31 5.73
CA LEU A 40 8.04 -10.86 7.12
C LEU A 40 7.16 -9.62 7.23
N HIS A 41 6.27 -9.59 8.21
CA HIS A 41 5.55 -8.37 8.59
C HIS A 41 5.59 -8.11 10.09
N GLY A 42 5.32 -6.87 10.47
CA GLY A 42 5.10 -6.49 11.85
C GLY A 42 3.84 -7.11 12.45
N GLU A 43 3.71 -6.99 13.76
CA GLU A 43 2.62 -7.56 14.55
C GLU A 43 1.22 -7.17 14.07
N SER A 44 1.01 -5.92 13.63
CA SER A 44 -0.27 -5.44 13.11
C SER A 44 -0.76 -6.17 11.86
N GLN A 45 0.13 -6.84 11.13
CA GLN A 45 -0.17 -7.56 9.89
C GLN A 45 -0.03 -9.08 10.04
N LYS A 46 -0.06 -9.61 11.27
CA LYS A 46 0.00 -11.07 11.53
C LYS A 46 -0.97 -11.86 10.66
N LEU A 47 -2.26 -11.49 10.68
CA LEU A 47 -3.31 -12.18 9.93
C LEU A 47 -3.06 -12.13 8.42
N TYR A 48 -2.45 -11.06 7.93
CA TYR A 48 -2.08 -10.93 6.54
C TYR A 48 -0.91 -11.86 6.17
N VAL A 49 0.09 -12.02 7.05
CA VAL A 49 1.18 -13.00 6.85
C VAL A 49 0.64 -14.43 6.79
N GLU A 50 -0.30 -14.77 7.67
CA GLU A 50 -0.97 -16.08 7.69
C GLU A 50 -1.80 -16.32 6.42
N TRP A 51 -2.51 -15.30 5.95
CA TRP A 51 -3.20 -15.35 4.66
C TRP A 51 -2.20 -15.58 3.50
N LYS A 52 -1.09 -14.83 3.46
CA LYS A 52 -0.04 -15.02 2.45
C LYS A 52 0.59 -16.40 2.52
N ALA A 53 0.80 -16.96 3.71
CA ALA A 53 1.29 -18.33 3.87
C ALA A 53 0.33 -19.36 3.26
N ARG A 54 -0.98 -19.23 3.51
CA ARG A 54 -1.99 -20.13 2.93
C ARG A 54 -2.09 -20.00 1.41
N ARG A 55 -2.13 -18.78 0.87
CA ARG A 55 -2.11 -18.53 -0.59
C ARG A 55 -0.82 -19.06 -1.22
N LEU A 56 0.29 -18.85 -0.53
CA LEU A 56 1.58 -19.55 -0.62
C LEU A 56 1.44 -21.03 -0.95
N GLY A 57 0.92 -21.73 0.05
CA GLY A 57 0.71 -23.16 0.04
C GLY A 57 -0.14 -23.64 -1.13
N TRP A 58 -1.27 -22.97 -1.37
CA TRP A 58 -2.15 -23.27 -2.49
C TRP A 58 -1.43 -23.14 -3.85
N ALA A 59 -0.68 -22.06 -4.04
CA ALA A 59 0.07 -21.83 -5.29
C ALA A 59 1.14 -22.92 -5.53
N LEU A 60 1.70 -23.47 -4.46
CA LEU A 60 2.69 -24.55 -4.49
C LEU A 60 2.08 -25.97 -4.44
N GLY A 61 0.78 -26.12 -4.71
CA GLY A 61 0.13 -27.43 -4.79
C GLY A 61 -0.43 -27.95 -3.46
N GLY A 62 -0.90 -27.06 -2.59
CA GLY A 62 -1.55 -27.44 -1.33
C GLY A 62 -0.57 -27.65 -0.15
N ARG A 63 0.65 -27.15 -0.27
CA ARG A 63 1.68 -27.29 0.78
C ARG A 63 1.31 -26.48 2.02
N GLN A 64 1.39 -27.06 3.20
CA GLN A 64 1.27 -26.27 4.44
C GLN A 64 2.50 -25.36 4.63
N VAL A 65 2.27 -24.08 4.88
CA VAL A 65 3.31 -23.07 5.14
C VAL A 65 3.11 -22.52 6.55
N ASN A 66 4.08 -22.77 7.42
CA ASN A 66 4.01 -22.36 8.81
C ASN A 66 4.55 -20.93 8.99
N VAL A 67 3.80 -20.12 9.73
CA VAL A 67 4.19 -18.78 10.15
C VAL A 67 4.81 -18.86 11.54
N THR A 68 5.93 -18.19 11.75
CA THR A 68 6.64 -18.14 13.03
C THR A 68 6.71 -16.71 13.54
N LYS A 69 6.54 -16.55 14.85
CA LYS A 69 6.77 -15.29 15.56
C LYS A 69 8.28 -15.12 15.77
N VAL A 70 8.79 -13.94 15.46
CA VAL A 70 10.21 -13.59 15.60
C VAL A 70 10.39 -12.21 16.23
N ARG A 71 11.59 -11.95 16.74
CA ARG A 71 12.03 -10.62 17.16
C ARG A 71 12.84 -9.99 16.03
N ASN A 72 12.53 -8.76 15.65
CA ASN A 72 13.13 -8.03 14.54
C ASN A 72 13.67 -6.65 14.98
N GLY A 73 14.57 -6.09 14.19
CA GLY A 73 15.19 -4.77 14.40
C GLY A 73 16.30 -4.75 15.47
N PRO A 74 16.91 -3.57 15.71
CA PRO A 74 18.03 -3.43 16.64
C PRO A 74 17.68 -3.92 18.05
N GLY A 75 18.44 -4.89 18.55
CA GLY A 75 18.20 -5.51 19.86
C GLY A 75 16.90 -6.35 19.95
N GLY A 76 16.27 -6.70 18.83
CA GLY A 76 15.08 -7.55 18.82
C GLY A 76 13.83 -6.90 19.40
N ARG A 77 13.73 -5.56 19.34
CA ARG A 77 12.66 -4.78 19.99
C ARG A 77 11.27 -5.00 19.38
N TYR A 78 11.19 -5.36 18.11
CA TYR A 78 9.91 -5.45 17.40
C TYR A 78 9.44 -6.90 17.29
N THR A 79 8.16 -7.14 17.61
CA THR A 79 7.50 -8.39 17.25
C THR A 79 7.20 -8.41 15.76
N ALA A 80 7.60 -9.48 15.09
CA ALA A 80 7.26 -9.73 13.69
C ALA A 80 6.80 -11.17 13.49
N TYR A 81 6.14 -11.42 12.36
CA TYR A 81 5.70 -12.74 11.93
C TYR A 81 6.27 -12.98 10.54
N GLN A 82 6.84 -14.18 10.33
CA GLN A 82 7.47 -14.52 9.06
C GLN A 82 7.14 -15.95 8.64
N PHE A 83 7.30 -16.21 7.34
CA PHE A 83 7.42 -17.58 6.83
C PHE A 83 8.53 -17.64 5.79
N GLY A 84 9.07 -18.84 5.60
CA GLY A 84 10.05 -19.14 4.57
C GLY A 84 9.77 -20.50 3.95
N VAL A 85 9.68 -20.56 2.62
CA VAL A 85 9.46 -21.81 1.89
C VAL A 85 10.51 -21.95 0.81
N SER A 86 11.05 -23.15 0.65
CA SER A 86 11.96 -23.48 -0.45
C SER A 86 11.20 -24.21 -1.55
N HIS A 87 11.39 -23.77 -2.80
CA HIS A 87 10.81 -24.42 -3.97
C HIS A 87 11.67 -24.13 -5.21
N PRO A 88 11.95 -25.13 -6.08
CA PRO A 88 12.78 -24.93 -7.28
C PRO A 88 12.29 -23.81 -8.20
N TYR A 89 10.97 -23.65 -8.31
CA TYR A 89 10.34 -22.62 -9.13
C TYR A 89 10.76 -21.19 -8.77
N PHE A 90 11.14 -20.92 -7.51
CA PHE A 90 11.59 -19.58 -7.13
C PHE A 90 12.89 -19.17 -7.85
N GLY A 91 13.69 -20.11 -8.35
CA GLY A 91 14.82 -19.80 -9.22
C GLY A 91 14.38 -19.18 -10.55
N GLN A 92 13.28 -19.68 -11.12
CA GLN A 92 12.70 -19.11 -12.35
C GLN A 92 12.16 -17.70 -12.09
N VAL A 93 11.42 -17.52 -10.99
CA VAL A 93 10.87 -16.20 -10.61
C VAL A 93 12.00 -15.21 -10.32
N LYS A 94 13.10 -15.66 -9.70
CA LYS A 94 14.29 -14.82 -9.49
C LYS A 94 14.88 -14.33 -10.81
N ARG A 95 14.99 -15.18 -11.83
CA ARG A 95 15.51 -14.77 -13.15
C ARG A 95 14.62 -13.75 -13.85
N TRP A 96 13.30 -13.92 -13.77
CA TRP A 96 12.35 -12.97 -14.36
C TRP A 96 12.38 -11.61 -13.68
N LEU A 97 12.39 -11.60 -12.34
CA LEU A 97 12.37 -10.35 -11.59
C LEU A 97 13.73 -9.68 -11.50
N TYR A 98 14.83 -10.44 -11.52
CA TYR A 98 16.18 -9.93 -11.29
C TYR A 98 17.17 -10.37 -12.39
N PRO A 99 16.92 -10.05 -13.68
CA PRO A 99 17.77 -10.48 -14.79
C PRO A 99 19.22 -10.00 -14.64
N GLU A 100 19.42 -8.83 -14.03
CA GLU A 100 20.73 -8.20 -13.81
C GLU A 100 21.01 -8.02 -12.30
N GLY A 101 20.40 -8.85 -11.45
CA GLY A 101 20.51 -8.72 -9.99
C GLY A 101 19.68 -7.57 -9.38
N LYS A 102 19.13 -6.67 -10.19
CA LYS A 102 18.17 -5.62 -9.78
C LYS A 102 16.73 -6.02 -10.11
N LYS A 103 15.77 -5.71 -9.24
CA LYS A 103 14.34 -5.96 -9.51
C LYS A 103 13.90 -5.11 -10.72
N ARG A 104 13.29 -5.71 -11.73
CA ARG A 104 12.80 -5.05 -12.96
C ARG A 104 11.32 -5.34 -13.19
N LEU A 105 10.60 -4.36 -13.73
CA LEU A 105 9.22 -4.51 -14.21
C LEU A 105 9.24 -4.63 -15.73
N THR A 106 9.30 -5.86 -16.22
CA THR A 106 9.28 -6.18 -17.66
C THR A 106 7.88 -6.60 -18.12
N GLU A 107 7.62 -6.56 -19.43
CA GLU A 107 6.35 -7.08 -20.01
C GLU A 107 6.06 -8.50 -19.54
N GLN A 108 7.08 -9.38 -19.59
CA GLN A 108 6.96 -10.75 -19.11
C GLN A 108 6.50 -10.82 -17.65
N VAL A 109 7.00 -9.95 -16.77
CA VAL A 109 6.60 -9.91 -15.36
C VAL A 109 5.16 -9.41 -15.22
N LEU A 110 4.80 -8.37 -15.94
CA LEU A 110 3.46 -7.76 -15.91
C LEU A 110 2.40 -8.72 -16.45
N ASP A 111 2.68 -9.46 -17.52
CA ASP A 111 1.74 -10.42 -18.12
C ASP A 111 1.40 -11.62 -17.21
N MET A 112 2.24 -11.87 -16.20
CA MET A 112 1.95 -12.87 -15.16
C MET A 112 1.00 -12.36 -14.08
N LEU A 113 0.74 -11.04 -14.00
CA LEU A 113 -0.12 -10.47 -12.98
C LEU A 113 -1.59 -10.75 -13.29
N THR A 114 -2.19 -11.59 -12.46
CA THR A 114 -3.64 -11.74 -12.37
C THR A 114 -4.23 -10.63 -11.49
N PRO A 115 -5.55 -10.41 -11.50
CA PRO A 115 -6.21 -9.51 -10.56
C PRO A 115 -5.81 -9.76 -9.09
N GLU A 116 -5.69 -11.03 -8.69
CA GLU A 116 -5.16 -11.42 -7.37
C GLU A 116 -3.70 -10.97 -7.15
N ALA A 117 -2.83 -11.15 -8.15
CA ALA A 117 -1.44 -10.72 -8.06
C ALA A 117 -1.32 -9.20 -7.90
N ILE A 118 -2.17 -8.45 -8.61
CA ILE A 118 -2.28 -6.98 -8.49
C ILE A 118 -2.78 -6.61 -7.09
N ALA A 119 -3.76 -7.34 -6.55
CA ALA A 119 -4.25 -7.14 -5.19
C ALA A 119 -3.12 -7.33 -4.16
N ILE A 120 -2.35 -8.41 -4.26
CA ILE A 120 -1.20 -8.68 -3.38
C ILE A 120 -0.18 -7.56 -3.48
N TRP A 121 0.18 -7.14 -4.70
CA TRP A 121 1.13 -6.07 -4.91
C TRP A 121 0.63 -4.74 -4.30
N TYR A 122 -0.65 -4.42 -4.45
CA TYR A 122 -1.26 -3.24 -3.84
C TYR A 122 -1.33 -3.33 -2.30
N MET A 123 -1.61 -4.50 -1.75
CA MET A 123 -1.67 -4.68 -0.29
C MET A 123 -0.31 -4.48 0.36
N ASP A 124 0.77 -4.88 -0.32
CA ASP A 124 2.15 -4.70 0.13
C ASP A 124 2.59 -3.23 -0.07
N ASP A 125 2.65 -2.76 -1.33
CA ASP A 125 3.29 -1.47 -1.68
C ASP A 125 2.31 -0.32 -1.95
N GLY A 126 1.01 -0.59 -1.86
CA GLY A 126 -0.02 0.39 -2.16
C GLY A 126 -0.37 1.28 -0.99
N HIS A 127 -0.81 2.50 -1.29
CA HIS A 127 -1.41 3.39 -0.31
C HIS A 127 -2.54 4.20 -0.94
N ALA A 128 -3.39 4.77 -0.09
CA ALA A 128 -4.49 5.61 -0.51
C ALA A 128 -4.40 7.00 0.10
N ARG A 129 -4.86 8.00 -0.64
CA ARG A 129 -5.04 9.37 -0.15
C ARG A 129 -6.49 9.78 -0.28
N ARG A 130 -6.92 10.63 0.65
CA ARG A 130 -8.25 11.23 0.69
C ARG A 130 -8.08 12.73 0.83
N ASN A 131 -8.77 13.49 0.00
CA ASN A 131 -8.93 14.91 0.22
C ASN A 131 -10.29 15.14 0.85
N THR A 132 -10.32 15.90 1.94
CA THR A 132 -11.57 16.28 2.60
C THR A 132 -11.80 17.77 2.45
N ASN A 133 -13.04 18.17 2.21
CA ASN A 133 -13.41 19.57 2.23
C ASN A 133 -13.46 20.10 3.68
N LYS A 134 -13.70 21.40 3.82
CA LYS A 134 -13.90 22.02 5.12
C LYS A 134 -14.93 21.24 5.94
N HIS A 135 -16.07 20.82 5.41
CA HIS A 135 -17.10 20.09 6.17
C HIS A 135 -16.69 18.67 6.62
N GLY A 136 -15.48 18.21 6.31
CA GLY A 136 -15.00 16.86 6.64
C GLY A 136 -15.48 15.79 5.67
N ARG A 137 -16.05 16.19 4.52
CA ARG A 137 -16.47 15.25 3.47
C ARG A 137 -15.30 14.93 2.55
N VAL A 138 -15.08 13.67 2.24
CA VAL A 138 -14.15 13.22 1.21
C VAL A 138 -14.66 13.70 -0.15
N THR A 139 -13.88 14.52 -0.83
CA THR A 139 -14.20 15.07 -2.16
C THR A 139 -13.51 14.33 -3.28
N SER A 140 -12.36 13.73 -2.99
CA SER A 140 -11.60 12.96 -3.96
C SER A 140 -10.71 11.95 -3.25
N VAL A 141 -10.39 10.87 -3.95
CA VAL A 141 -9.46 9.86 -3.47
C VAL A 141 -8.45 9.50 -4.53
N ALA A 142 -7.31 8.99 -4.09
CA ALA A 142 -6.27 8.51 -4.98
C ALA A 142 -5.68 7.21 -4.47
N THR A 143 -5.64 6.21 -5.33
CA THR A 143 -4.94 4.94 -5.10
C THR A 143 -3.53 5.05 -5.68
N ASN A 144 -2.52 4.66 -4.90
CA ASN A 144 -1.12 4.67 -5.32
C ASN A 144 -0.51 3.27 -5.18
N ILE A 145 0.42 2.92 -6.06
CA ILE A 145 1.30 1.74 -5.93
C ILE A 145 2.74 2.22 -6.01
N ALA A 146 3.53 1.98 -4.95
CA ALA A 146 4.94 2.35 -4.92
C ALA A 146 5.79 1.37 -5.73
N THR A 147 5.80 1.52 -7.06
CA THR A 147 6.57 0.64 -7.97
C THR A 147 8.08 0.79 -7.81
N MET A 148 8.54 1.98 -7.43
CA MET A 148 9.94 2.31 -7.13
C MET A 148 10.93 1.96 -8.26
N CYS A 149 10.46 2.10 -9.49
CA CYS A 149 11.13 1.67 -10.72
C CYS A 149 11.68 2.86 -11.53
N SER A 150 12.35 2.58 -12.65
CA SER A 150 12.81 3.62 -13.58
C SER A 150 11.64 4.31 -14.29
N GLU A 151 11.94 5.38 -15.04
CA GLU A 151 10.95 6.11 -15.82
C GLU A 151 10.33 5.23 -16.93
N GLU A 152 11.16 4.48 -17.64
CA GLU A 152 10.75 3.57 -18.70
C GLU A 152 9.87 2.45 -18.16
N GLU A 153 10.23 1.92 -16.99
CA GLU A 153 9.47 0.86 -16.31
C GLU A 153 8.10 1.36 -15.84
N VAL A 154 8.01 2.59 -15.30
CA VAL A 154 6.71 3.11 -14.87
C VAL A 154 5.81 3.44 -16.06
N ASP A 155 6.37 3.92 -17.18
CA ASP A 155 5.61 4.18 -18.39
C ASP A 155 5.11 2.86 -19.01
N LEU A 156 5.91 1.80 -18.94
CA LEU A 156 5.48 0.45 -19.29
C LEU A 156 4.34 -0.06 -18.41
N VAL A 157 4.44 0.11 -17.09
CA VAL A 157 3.37 -0.27 -16.14
C VAL A 157 2.07 0.47 -16.45
N ILE A 158 2.14 1.79 -16.71
CA ILE A 158 0.98 2.60 -17.05
C ILE A 158 0.32 2.09 -18.33
N ARG A 159 1.11 1.86 -19.39
CA ARG A 159 0.61 1.32 -20.66
C ARG A 159 -0.06 -0.03 -20.46
N TRP A 160 0.59 -0.93 -19.73
CA TRP A 160 0.06 -2.25 -19.43
C TRP A 160 -1.29 -2.21 -18.71
N PHE A 161 -1.47 -1.33 -17.72
CA PHE A 161 -2.77 -1.14 -17.05
C PHE A 161 -3.86 -0.57 -17.95
N ILE A 162 -3.50 0.29 -18.91
CA ILE A 162 -4.44 0.81 -19.90
C ILE A 162 -4.89 -0.33 -20.81
N ASP A 163 -3.95 -1.07 -21.39
CA ASP A 163 -4.23 -2.09 -22.40
C ASP A 163 -4.99 -3.30 -21.83
N ASN A 164 -4.63 -3.74 -20.62
CA ASN A 164 -5.19 -4.97 -20.02
C ASN A 164 -6.42 -4.72 -19.14
N HIS A 165 -6.56 -3.52 -18.58
CA HIS A 165 -7.58 -3.24 -17.57
C HIS A 165 -8.37 -1.94 -17.82
N GLY A 166 -8.01 -1.15 -18.83
CA GLY A 166 -8.65 0.14 -19.10
C GLY A 166 -8.51 1.14 -17.94
N ILE A 167 -7.43 1.02 -17.15
CA ILE A 167 -7.15 1.87 -15.98
C ILE A 167 -5.99 2.80 -16.30
N THR A 168 -6.24 4.10 -16.21
CA THR A 168 -5.20 5.11 -16.45
C THR A 168 -4.58 5.58 -15.14
N PHE A 169 -3.27 5.37 -15.01
CA PHE A 169 -2.49 5.92 -13.90
C PHE A 169 -1.68 7.15 -14.32
N LYS A 170 -1.39 8.02 -13.34
CA LYS A 170 -0.43 9.12 -13.49
C LYS A 170 0.92 8.69 -12.94
N LYS A 171 1.99 8.97 -13.69
CA LYS A 171 3.37 8.88 -13.22
C LYS A 171 3.64 9.94 -12.15
N ARG A 172 4.31 9.55 -11.06
CA ARG A 172 4.74 10.43 -9.96
C ARG A 172 6.16 10.08 -9.52
N CYS A 173 6.87 11.06 -8.99
CA CYS A 173 8.16 10.88 -8.29
C CYS A 173 8.12 11.62 -6.94
N LYS A 174 8.94 11.21 -5.97
CA LYS A 174 9.08 11.93 -4.70
C LYS A 174 9.77 13.28 -4.94
N LYS A 175 9.30 14.36 -4.30
CA LYS A 175 9.71 15.77 -4.52
C LYS A 175 11.21 16.07 -4.71
N THR A 176 12.12 15.21 -4.25
CA THR A 176 13.57 15.30 -4.42
C THR A 176 14.04 14.62 -5.71
N CYS A 177 13.34 14.79 -6.84
CA CYS A 177 13.63 14.01 -8.05
C CYS A 177 15.03 14.39 -8.62
N SER A 178 16.06 13.65 -8.23
CA SER A 178 17.44 13.71 -8.75
C SER A 178 17.66 12.63 -9.82
N PRO A 179 18.75 12.67 -10.62
CA PRO A 179 19.10 11.55 -11.51
C PRO A 179 19.12 10.23 -10.72
N GLY A 180 18.42 9.19 -11.21
CA GLY A 180 18.17 7.95 -10.47
C GLY A 180 16.87 7.93 -9.63
N SER A 181 15.96 8.88 -9.89
CA SER A 181 14.64 8.95 -9.22
C SER A 181 13.82 7.67 -9.38
N GLN A 182 13.17 7.27 -8.28
CA GLN A 182 12.23 6.16 -8.25
C GLN A 182 10.81 6.66 -8.48
N PHE A 183 10.17 6.14 -9.52
CA PHE A 183 8.82 6.51 -9.90
C PHE A 183 7.77 5.59 -9.25
N PHE A 184 6.55 6.09 -9.18
CA PHE A 184 5.38 5.36 -8.73
C PHE A 184 4.13 5.80 -9.52
N ILE A 185 3.06 5.02 -9.41
CA ILE A 185 1.79 5.29 -10.11
C ILE A 185 0.71 5.77 -9.15
N GLU A 186 -0.12 6.72 -9.59
CA GLU A 186 -1.24 7.29 -8.85
C GLU A 186 -2.49 7.35 -9.73
N ALA A 187 -3.58 6.71 -9.31
CA ALA A 187 -4.90 6.81 -9.92
C ALA A 187 -5.68 7.99 -9.31
N ASN A 188 -6.42 8.72 -10.15
CA ASN A 188 -7.40 9.71 -9.68
C ASN A 188 -8.65 9.01 -9.10
N THR A 189 -9.66 9.76 -8.65
CA THR A 189 -10.91 9.20 -8.09
C THR A 189 -11.59 8.17 -9.00
N ARG A 190 -11.74 8.49 -10.30
CA ARG A 190 -12.44 7.62 -11.26
C ARG A 190 -11.69 6.31 -11.47
N GLU A 191 -10.39 6.42 -11.69
CA GLU A 191 -9.52 5.28 -11.97
C GLU A 191 -9.27 4.45 -10.69
N SER A 192 -9.30 5.08 -9.51
CA SER A 192 -9.26 4.39 -8.20
C SER A 192 -10.50 3.51 -8.00
N LYS A 193 -11.69 3.94 -8.44
CA LYS A 193 -12.92 3.12 -8.39
C LYS A 193 -12.81 1.91 -9.33
N LYS A 194 -12.29 2.09 -10.54
CA LYS A 194 -12.03 0.96 -11.47
C LYS A 194 -11.03 -0.02 -10.88
N PHE A 195 -9.94 0.49 -10.33
CA PHE A 195 -8.91 -0.32 -9.69
C PHE A 195 -9.44 -1.09 -8.49
N GLY A 196 -10.27 -0.48 -7.64
CA GLY A 196 -10.95 -1.17 -6.55
C GLY A 196 -11.75 -2.37 -7.02
N ARG A 197 -12.63 -2.18 -8.02
CA ARG A 197 -13.42 -3.27 -8.62
C ARG A 197 -12.58 -4.40 -9.21
N LEU A 198 -11.38 -4.08 -9.70
CA LEU A 198 -10.46 -5.10 -10.22
C LEU A 198 -9.93 -6.04 -9.12
N ILE A 199 -9.73 -5.52 -7.90
CA ILE A 199 -8.99 -6.26 -6.87
C ILE A 199 -9.83 -6.65 -5.63
N GLU A 200 -11.02 -6.08 -5.44
CA GLU A 200 -11.77 -6.16 -4.19
C GLU A 200 -12.06 -7.59 -3.71
N GLU A 201 -12.37 -8.51 -4.63
CA GLU A 201 -12.62 -9.93 -4.32
C GLU A 201 -11.38 -10.63 -3.73
N PHE A 202 -10.19 -10.13 -4.02
CA PHE A 202 -8.92 -10.75 -3.62
C PHE A 202 -8.29 -10.12 -2.38
N VAL A 203 -8.89 -9.06 -1.82
CA VAL A 203 -8.40 -8.40 -0.60
C VAL A 203 -9.03 -9.06 0.63
N PRO A 204 -8.25 -9.75 1.49
CA PRO A 204 -8.78 -10.39 2.68
C PRO A 204 -9.13 -9.35 3.75
N ASP A 205 -10.03 -9.72 4.67
CA ASP A 205 -10.50 -8.92 5.80
C ASP A 205 -9.43 -8.07 6.50
N PRO A 206 -8.26 -8.61 6.96
CA PRO A 206 -7.24 -7.82 7.63
C PRO A 206 -6.62 -6.71 6.77
N MET A 207 -6.83 -6.72 5.45
CA MET A 207 -6.31 -5.74 4.51
C MET A 207 -7.40 -4.87 3.86
N LEU A 208 -8.69 -5.07 4.17
CA LEU A 208 -9.78 -4.25 3.63
C LEU A 208 -9.63 -2.75 3.93
N TYR A 209 -8.92 -2.40 5.00
CA TYR A 209 -8.60 -1.00 5.31
C TYR A 209 -7.85 -0.30 4.17
N LYS A 210 -7.09 -1.02 3.33
CA LYS A 210 -6.42 -0.46 2.15
C LYS A 210 -7.43 0.07 1.11
N LEU A 211 -8.65 -0.46 1.06
CA LEU A 211 -9.72 -0.02 0.14
C LEU A 211 -10.71 0.97 0.77
N SER A 212 -10.57 1.28 2.06
CA SER A 212 -11.57 2.09 2.78
C SER A 212 -11.76 3.51 2.23
N HIS A 213 -10.80 4.05 1.44
CA HIS A 213 -11.00 5.32 0.75
C HIS A 213 -12.11 5.27 -0.31
N LEU A 214 -12.33 4.11 -0.92
CA LEU A 214 -13.39 3.93 -1.90
C LEU A 214 -14.76 3.88 -1.23
N SER A 215 -14.87 3.15 -0.11
CA SER A 215 -16.09 3.06 0.68
C SER A 215 -16.52 4.43 1.24
N ASP A 216 -15.56 5.23 1.72
CA ASP A 216 -15.85 6.56 2.25
C ASP A 216 -16.47 7.49 1.20
N MET A 217 -16.03 7.42 -0.05
CA MET A 217 -16.63 8.20 -1.14
C MET A 217 -18.11 7.88 -1.33
N HIS A 218 -18.49 6.60 -1.24
CA HIS A 218 -19.88 6.16 -1.31
C HIS A 218 -20.67 6.51 -0.06
N SER A 219 -20.03 6.52 1.12
CA SER A 219 -20.69 6.95 2.36
C SER A 219 -21.25 8.39 2.25
N HIS A 220 -20.64 9.25 1.43
CA HIS A 220 -21.16 10.60 1.19
C HIS A 220 -22.41 10.63 0.31
N GLU A 221 -22.58 9.66 -0.60
CA GLU A 221 -23.84 9.46 -1.34
C GLU A 221 -24.96 9.00 -0.38
N CYS A 222 -24.61 8.45 0.79
CA CYS A 222 -25.52 7.92 1.79
C CYS A 222 -25.57 8.72 3.13
N GLN A 223 -24.97 9.91 3.22
CA GLN A 223 -24.86 10.65 4.48
C GLN A 223 -26.06 11.58 4.71
N THR A 224 -26.83 11.28 5.76
CA THR A 224 -27.85 12.18 6.30
C THR A 224 -27.17 13.36 7.04
N PRO A 225 -27.61 14.60 6.83
CA PRO A 225 -27.19 15.74 7.65
C PRO A 225 -27.30 15.44 9.15
N VAL A 226 -26.26 15.75 9.93
CA VAL A 226 -26.33 15.63 11.41
C VAL A 226 -26.85 16.92 12.06
N GLY A 227 -26.98 18.00 11.29
CA GLY A 227 -27.53 19.28 11.75
C GLY A 227 -27.09 20.47 10.89
N GLN A 228 -27.30 21.67 11.41
CA GLN A 228 -26.83 22.93 10.82
C GLN A 228 -25.76 23.57 11.71
N CYS A 229 -24.79 24.24 11.08
CA CYS A 229 -23.78 25.01 11.78
C CYS A 229 -24.46 26.07 12.64
N THR A 230 -24.17 26.09 13.94
CA THR A 230 -24.77 27.06 14.86
C THR A 230 -24.42 28.52 14.54
N GLU A 231 -23.31 28.78 13.85
CA GLU A 231 -22.90 30.14 13.46
C GLU A 231 -23.40 30.58 12.08
N CYS A 232 -23.36 29.70 11.08
CA CYS A 232 -23.56 30.10 9.68
C CYS A 232 -24.64 29.29 8.96
N GLN A 233 -25.40 28.48 9.70
CA GLN A 233 -26.52 27.65 9.24
C GLN A 233 -26.16 26.65 8.13
N THR A 234 -24.88 26.53 7.76
CA THR A 234 -24.44 25.57 6.75
C THR A 234 -24.61 24.16 7.27
N VAL A 235 -25.16 23.28 6.43
CA VAL A 235 -25.36 21.86 6.76
C VAL A 235 -24.04 21.21 7.18
N ILE A 236 -24.07 20.53 8.33
CA ILE A 236 -22.94 19.79 8.88
C ILE A 236 -23.22 18.29 8.83
N TYR A 237 -22.14 17.52 8.63
CA TYR A 237 -22.17 16.07 8.45
C TYR A 237 -21.33 15.36 9.51
N SER A 238 -20.88 16.09 10.53
CA SER A 238 -20.10 15.57 11.65
C SER A 238 -20.32 16.41 12.90
N SER A 239 -20.54 15.75 14.04
CA SER A 239 -20.71 16.38 15.36
C SER A 239 -19.40 16.69 16.09
N ARG A 240 -18.25 16.26 15.54
CA ARG A 240 -16.91 16.38 16.19
C ARG A 240 -16.47 17.82 16.49
N ARG A 241 -17.11 18.82 15.89
CA ARG A 241 -16.75 20.25 16.01
C ARG A 241 -17.79 21.05 16.81
N LYS A 242 -18.44 20.42 17.80
CA LYS A 242 -19.43 21.06 18.69
C LYS A 242 -20.55 21.80 17.93
N GLY A 243 -21.04 21.21 16.85
CA GLY A 243 -22.10 21.82 16.04
C GLY A 243 -21.64 22.93 15.09
N LEU A 244 -20.33 23.16 14.93
CA LEU A 244 -19.80 24.12 13.96
C LEU A 244 -19.35 23.47 12.65
N CYS A 245 -19.52 24.20 11.55
CA CYS A 245 -18.79 23.90 10.33
C CYS A 245 -17.31 24.24 10.54
N THR A 246 -16.43 23.66 9.74
CA THR A 246 -14.98 23.83 9.91
C THR A 246 -14.49 25.25 9.72
N ALA A 247 -15.14 26.06 8.88
CA ALA A 247 -14.77 27.46 8.75
C ALA A 247 -15.02 28.22 10.06
N CYS A 248 -16.19 28.02 10.66
CA CYS A 248 -16.58 28.61 11.94
C CYS A 248 -15.70 28.09 13.09
N TYR A 249 -15.50 26.78 13.18
CA TYR A 249 -14.62 26.16 14.19
C TYR A 249 -13.20 26.72 14.12
N SER A 250 -12.59 26.80 12.93
CA SER A 250 -11.25 27.34 12.78
C SER A 250 -11.18 28.83 13.14
N ARG A 251 -12.20 29.61 12.76
CA ARG A 251 -12.27 31.03 13.10
C ARG A 251 -12.37 31.23 14.61
N GLU A 252 -13.20 30.44 15.30
CA GLU A 252 -13.32 30.46 16.74
C GLU A 252 -11.98 30.07 17.39
N TYR A 253 -11.40 28.92 17.03
CA TYR A 253 -10.11 28.45 17.55
C TYR A 253 -9.00 29.51 17.44
N TYR A 254 -8.82 30.12 16.26
CA TYR A 254 -7.80 31.14 16.08
C TYR A 254 -8.12 32.47 16.78
N ARG A 255 -9.40 32.80 17.01
CA ARG A 255 -9.79 33.92 17.89
C ARG A 255 -9.36 33.63 19.33
N THR A 256 -9.57 32.41 19.82
CA THR A 256 -9.12 32.02 21.17
C THR A 256 -7.60 32.06 21.27
N VAL A 257 -6.88 31.50 20.28
CA VAL A 257 -5.42 31.55 20.23
C VAL A 257 -4.90 33.00 20.22
N ARG A 258 -5.52 33.91 19.45
CA ARG A 258 -5.15 35.35 19.44
C ARG A 258 -5.41 36.02 20.78
N ARG A 259 -6.57 35.78 21.40
CA ARG A 259 -6.89 36.29 22.75
C ARG A 259 -5.89 35.82 23.81
N HIS A 260 -5.40 34.59 23.70
CA HIS A 260 -4.34 34.06 24.58
C HIS A 260 -2.94 34.56 24.23
N ALA A 261 -2.70 34.98 22.98
CA ALA A 261 -1.45 35.58 22.54
C ALA A 261 -1.33 37.07 22.92
N ASP A 262 -2.44 37.81 22.95
CA ASP A 262 -2.49 39.21 23.40
C ASP A 262 -2.13 39.39 24.90
N GLY A 263 -2.13 38.28 25.67
CA GLY A 263 -1.63 38.23 27.05
C GLY A 263 -0.15 37.83 27.20
N ARG A 264 0.58 37.58 26.11
CA ARG A 264 2.01 37.23 26.15
C ARG A 264 2.82 38.31 25.44
N LYS A 265 3.79 38.90 26.15
CA LYS A 265 4.81 39.76 25.53
C LYS A 265 5.44 39.01 24.35
N PRO A 266 5.61 39.66 23.18
CA PRO A 266 6.22 39.01 22.03
C PRO A 266 7.64 38.56 22.39
N TYR A 267 7.99 37.35 21.92
CA TYR A 267 9.32 36.78 22.09
C TYR A 267 10.32 37.67 21.33
N GLY A 268 11.17 38.40 22.06
CA GLY A 268 12.21 39.25 21.48
C GLY A 268 12.32 40.70 21.98
N SER A 269 11.59 41.13 23.02
CA SER A 269 11.85 42.44 23.63
C SER A 269 13.20 42.43 24.36
N ARG A 270 14.26 42.96 23.72
CA ARG A 270 15.56 43.22 24.36
C ARG A 270 15.39 44.25 25.47
N LYS A 271 15.99 43.99 26.64
CA LYS A 271 16.14 44.98 27.71
C LYS A 271 17.12 46.06 27.22
N GLY A 272 16.68 47.32 27.28
CA GLY A 272 17.58 48.46 27.47
C GLY A 272 18.07 48.51 28.90
#